data_AF-A0A553UQN8-F1
#
_entry.id   AF-A0A553UQN8-F1
#
_cell.length_a   1.000
_cell.length_b   1.000
_cell.length_c   1.000
_cell.angle_alpha   90.00
_cell.angle_beta   90.00
_cell.angle_gamma   90.00
#
_symmetry.space_group_name_H-M   'P 1'
#
loop_
_entity.id
_entity.type
_entity.pdbx_description
1 polymer ?
#
loop_
_entity_poly.entity_id
_entity_poly.type
_entity_poly.pdbx_seq_one_letter_code
_entity_poly.pdbx_strand_id
1 'polypeptide(L)'
;MQADPRHLTVHAVGPIRAAEQGTEYLECETSLGTIAILGSERSRWNIGVVEAEELPFEAVMFCVPAQSGAHAYWVPEETTLFFPAI
;
A
#
# COMPACT_ATOMS: atom_id res chain seq x y z
N MET A 1 -8.08 -3.28 -14.34
CA MET A 1 -6.85 -2.46 -14.51
C MET A 1 -5.68 -3.34 -14.13
N GLN A 2 -4.60 -3.30 -14.89
CA GLN A 2 -3.37 -4.02 -14.56
C GLN A 2 -2.59 -3.20 -13.52
N ALA A 3 -2.07 -3.87 -12.48
CA ALA A 3 -1.19 -3.23 -11.51
C ALA A 3 0.26 -3.27 -12.02
N ASP A 4 0.98 -2.16 -11.93
CA ASP A 4 2.34 -2.01 -12.44
C ASP A 4 3.33 -1.81 -11.28
N PRO A 5 4.56 -2.36 -11.34
CA PRO A 5 5.53 -2.22 -10.27
C PRO A 5 6.00 -0.76 -10.12
N ARG A 6 6.06 -0.28 -8.89
CA ARG A 6 6.56 1.04 -8.50
C ARG A 6 7.58 0.91 -7.38
N HIS A 7 8.76 1.48 -7.59
CA HIS A 7 9.74 1.70 -6.53
C HIS A 7 9.31 2.91 -5.71
N LEU A 8 9.24 2.75 -4.40
CA LEU A 8 8.87 3.81 -3.48
C LEU A 8 9.57 3.63 -2.13
N THR A 9 9.75 4.74 -1.43
CA THR A 9 10.09 4.74 0.00
C THR A 9 8.83 5.03 0.80
N VAL A 10 8.53 4.20 1.79
CA VAL A 10 7.47 4.44 2.78
C VAL A 10 8.07 5.24 3.93
N HIS A 11 7.49 6.40 4.21
CA HIS A 11 7.97 7.32 5.25
C HIS A 11 7.12 7.25 6.51
N ALA A 12 5.81 7.03 6.37
CA ALA A 12 4.89 6.89 7.48
C ALA A 12 3.78 5.89 7.15
N VAL A 13 3.35 5.15 8.18
CA VAL A 13 2.18 4.28 8.14
C VAL A 13 1.06 4.94 8.95
N GLY A 14 -0.06 5.20 8.29
CA GLY A 14 -1.25 5.82 8.87
C GLY A 14 -2.24 4.78 9.41
N PRO A 15 -3.46 5.20 9.80
CA PRO A 15 -4.48 4.29 10.28
C PRO A 15 -5.09 3.45 9.15
N ILE A 16 -5.59 2.27 9.49
CA ILE A 16 -6.48 1.49 8.62
C ILE A 16 -7.82 2.24 8.51
N ARG A 17 -8.32 2.38 7.28
CA ARG A 17 -9.61 2.98 6.94
C ARG A 17 -10.49 1.99 6.20
N ALA A 18 -11.79 2.25 6.16
CA ALA A 18 -12.74 1.49 5.35
C ALA A 18 -13.07 2.25 4.06
N ALA A 19 -13.06 1.55 2.93
CA ALA A 19 -13.59 2.01 1.65
C ALA A 19 -15.11 1.79 1.58
N GLU A 20 -15.74 2.34 0.54
CA GLU A 20 -17.14 2.06 0.22
C GLU A 20 -17.31 0.55 0.03
N GLN A 21 -18.27 -0.06 0.73
CA GLN A 21 -18.51 -1.52 0.83
C GLN A 21 -17.72 -2.29 1.91
N GLY A 22 -16.98 -1.61 2.78
CA GLY A 22 -16.39 -2.20 3.98
C GLY A 22 -15.05 -2.90 3.76
N THR A 23 -14.46 -2.80 2.58
CA THR A 23 -13.08 -3.22 2.33
C THR A 23 -12.13 -2.27 3.04
N GLU A 24 -11.19 -2.80 3.83
CA GLU A 24 -10.23 -1.97 4.53
C GLU A 24 -8.99 -1.68 3.68
N TYR A 25 -8.34 -0.57 3.99
CA TYR A 25 -7.05 -0.21 3.43
C TYR A 25 -6.18 0.53 4.44
N LEU A 26 -4.87 0.33 4.35
CA LEU A 26 -3.87 1.07 5.08
C LEU A 26 -3.41 2.28 4.26
N GLU A 27 -3.39 3.47 4.84
CA GLU A 27 -2.78 4.64 4.21
C GLU A 27 -1.29 4.71 4.54
N CYS A 28 -0.47 4.93 3.51
CA CYS A 28 0.97 5.11 3.68
C CYS A 28 1.41 6.40 3.00
N GLU A 29 2.21 7.21 3.69
CA GLU A 29 2.91 8.33 3.08
C GLU A 29 4.19 7.84 2.43
N THR A 30 4.36 8.12 1.13
CA THR A 30 5.50 7.62 0.35
C THR A 30 6.15 8.71 -0.48
N SER A 31 7.32 8.40 -1.03
CA SER A 31 8.00 9.22 -2.05
C SER A 31 7.16 9.53 -3.30
N LEU A 32 6.07 8.78 -3.55
CA LEU A 32 5.16 8.96 -4.68
C LEU A 32 3.84 9.65 -4.29
N GLY A 33 3.74 10.15 -3.05
CA GLY A 33 2.51 10.65 -2.44
C GLY A 33 1.84 9.59 -1.56
N THR A 34 0.63 9.88 -1.09
CA THR A 34 -0.14 8.94 -0.27
C THR A 34 -0.64 7.78 -1.10
N ILE A 35 -0.38 6.56 -0.67
CA ILE A 35 -0.92 5.34 -1.30
C ILE A 35 -1.89 4.64 -0.33
N ALA A 36 -2.79 3.84 -0.89
CA ALA A 36 -3.72 3.00 -0.14
C ALA A 36 -3.47 1.52 -0.43
N ILE A 37 -3.19 0.74 0.61
CA ILE A 37 -2.92 -0.70 0.52
C ILE A 37 -4.17 -1.46 0.94
N LEU A 38 -4.83 -2.14 0.00
CA LEU A 38 -6.05 -2.91 0.25
C LEU A 38 -5.73 -4.16 1.07
N GLY A 39 -6.49 -4.39 2.12
CA GLY A 39 -6.49 -5.65 2.85
C GLY A 39 -7.89 -5.94 3.37
N SER A 40 -8.54 -6.97 2.86
CA SER A 40 -9.87 -7.37 3.34
C SER A 40 -9.78 -8.32 4.54
N GLU A 41 -10.93 -8.71 5.11
CA GLU A 41 -10.99 -9.80 6.10
C GLU A 41 -10.41 -11.13 5.56
N ARG A 42 -10.37 -11.31 4.23
CA ARG A 42 -9.86 -12.54 3.62
C ARG A 42 -8.33 -12.58 3.61
N SER A 43 -7.66 -11.45 3.46
CA SER A 43 -6.21 -11.32 3.55
C SER A 43 -5.79 -9.90 3.93
N ARG A 44 -5.10 -9.78 5.07
CA ARG A 44 -4.38 -8.57 5.52
C ARG A 44 -2.86 -8.76 5.53
N TRP A 45 -2.36 -9.75 4.78
CA TRP A 45 -0.94 -10.10 4.83
C TRP A 45 -0.04 -8.93 4.42
N ASN A 46 -0.38 -8.21 3.34
CA ASN A 46 0.36 -7.05 2.86
C ASN A 46 0.41 -5.90 3.88
N ILE A 47 -0.71 -5.61 4.54
CA ILE A 47 -0.82 -4.63 5.62
C ILE A 47 0.09 -5.04 6.78
N GLY A 48 -0.02 -6.29 7.24
CA GLY A 48 0.78 -6.79 8.37
C GLY A 48 2.28 -6.79 8.08
N VAL A 49 2.69 -7.05 6.84
CA VAL A 49 4.09 -6.93 6.43
C VAL A 49 4.54 -5.47 6.49
N VAL A 50 3.78 -4.54 5.92
CA VAL A 50 4.12 -3.10 5.92
C VAL A 50 4.16 -2.52 7.33
N GLU A 51 3.26 -2.92 8.23
CA GLU A 51 3.25 -2.47 9.63
C GLU A 51 4.43 -3.03 10.45
N ALA A 52 5.02 -4.15 10.03
CA ALA A 52 6.13 -4.79 10.73
C ALA A 52 7.51 -4.22 10.35
N GLU A 53 7.60 -3.49 9.24
CA GLU A 53 8.86 -2.89 8.78
C GLU A 53 9.26 -1.65 9.59
N GLU A 54 10.56 -1.45 9.78
CA GLU A 54 11.08 -0.24 10.39
C GLU A 54 11.04 0.93 9.39
N LEU A 55 10.43 2.05 9.80
CA LEU A 55 10.32 3.23 8.95
C LEU A 55 11.58 4.12 9.03
N PRO A 56 12.00 4.75 7.92
CA PRO A 56 11.50 4.55 6.56
C PRO A 56 12.11 3.30 5.90
N PHE A 57 11.36 2.67 5.00
CA PHE A 57 11.87 1.52 4.21
C PHE A 57 11.58 1.68 2.72
N GLU A 58 12.39 1.02 1.89
CA GLU A 58 12.19 0.94 0.45
C GLU A 58 11.37 -0.30 0.08
N ALA A 59 10.50 -0.16 -0.92
CA ALA A 59 9.70 -1.25 -1.43
C ALA A 59 9.43 -1.14 -2.93
N VAL A 60 9.21 -2.29 -3.56
CA VAL A 60 8.56 -2.39 -4.86
C VAL A 60 7.16 -2.94 -4.64
N MET A 61 6.15 -2.15 -5.00
CA MET A 61 4.74 -2.51 -4.89
C MET A 61 4.07 -2.48 -6.27
N PHE A 62 3.13 -3.38 -6.56
CA PHE A 62 2.33 -3.26 -7.78
C PHE A 62 1.13 -2.36 -7.51
N CYS A 63 1.11 -1.25 -8.23
CA CYS A 63 0.21 -0.15 -7.99
C CYS A 63 -0.76 0.03 -9.17
N VAL A 64 -1.99 0.38 -8.85
CA VAL A 64 -2.99 0.89 -9.79
C VAL A 64 -3.16 2.39 -9.51
N PRO A 65 -3.09 3.28 -10.52
CA PRO A 65 -3.35 4.71 -10.32
C PRO A 65 -4.74 4.94 -9.72
N ALA A 66 -4.83 5.80 -8.70
CA ALA A 66 -6.12 6.18 -8.15
C ALA A 66 -6.91 7.08 -9.12
N GLN A 67 -8.23 6.90 -9.17
CA GLN A 67 -9.11 7.70 -10.03
C GLN A 67 -9.63 8.97 -9.35
N SER A 68 -9.45 9.11 -8.03
CA SER A 68 -9.85 10.27 -7.23
C SER A 68 -8.73 10.69 -6.26
N GLY A 69 -8.61 12.01 -6.04
CA GLY A 69 -7.37 12.66 -5.62
C GLY A 69 -6.93 12.55 -4.16
N ALA A 70 -7.49 11.64 -3.37
CA ALA A 70 -7.00 11.40 -2.00
C ALA A 70 -5.71 10.57 -1.98
N HIS A 71 -5.52 9.70 -2.98
CA HIS A 71 -4.37 8.81 -3.10
C HIS A 71 -3.72 8.96 -4.47
N ALA A 72 -2.42 8.74 -4.55
CA ALA A 72 -1.71 8.61 -5.82
C ALA A 72 -1.94 7.21 -6.43
N TYR A 73 -1.93 6.18 -5.58
CA TYR A 73 -2.03 4.78 -6.00
C TYR A 73 -2.81 3.91 -5.01
N TRP A 74 -3.43 2.86 -5.56
CA TRP A 74 -3.96 1.71 -4.83
C TRP A 74 -3.02 0.51 -5.00
N VAL A 75 -2.77 -0.20 -3.92
CA VAL A 75 -2.02 -1.47 -3.91
C VAL A 75 -3.03 -2.60 -3.65
N PRO A 76 -3.29 -3.49 -4.62
CA PRO A 76 -4.26 -4.58 -4.47
C PRO A 76 -3.89 -5.60 -3.39
N GLU A 77 -4.90 -6.25 -2.81
CA GLU A 77 -4.76 -7.26 -1.75
C GLU A 77 -3.87 -8.44 -2.17
N GLU A 78 -4.00 -8.91 -3.40
CA GLU A 78 -3.26 -10.06 -3.95
C GLU A 78 -1.89 -9.69 -4.55
N THR A 79 -1.37 -8.48 -4.27
CA THR A 79 -0.07 -8.07 -4.82
C THR A 79 1.10 -8.79 -4.17
N THR A 80 2.21 -8.85 -4.91
CA THR A 80 3.53 -9.08 -4.30
C THR A 80 4.14 -7.76 -3.83
N LEU A 81 4.82 -7.80 -2.69
CA LEU A 81 5.67 -6.72 -2.18
C LEU A 81 7.11 -7.23 -2.18
N PHE A 82 8.05 -6.40 -2.63
CA PHE A 82 9.48 -6.70 -2.53
C PHE A 82 10.16 -5.64 -1.70
N PHE A 83 10.96 -6.07 -0.73
CA PHE A 83 11.81 -5.20 0.08
C PHE A 83 13.26 -5.48 -0.33
N PRO A 84 14.02 -4.49 -0.79
CA PRO A 84 15.43 -4.67 -1.04
C PRO A 84 16.09 -5.12 0.28
N ALA A 85 16.80 -6.25 0.27
CA ALA A 85 17.60 -6.64 1.42
C ALA A 85 18.68 -5.57 1.68
N ILE A 86 18.83 -5.18 2.94
CA ILE A 86 19.87 -4.26 3.42
C ILE A 86 21.26 -4.84 3.12
#